data_AF-A0A1F1KWJ3-F1
#
_entry.id   AF-A0A1F1KWJ3-F1
#
_cell.length_a   1.000
_cell.length_b   1.000
_cell.length_c   1.000
_cell.angle_alpha   90.00
_cell.angle_beta   90.00
_cell.angle_gamma   90.00
#
_symmetry.space_group_name_H-M   'P 1'
#
loop_
_entity.id
_entity.type
_entity.pdbx_description
1 polymer ?
#
loop_
_entity_poly.entity_id
_entity_poly.type
_entity_poly.pdbx_seq_one_letter_code
_entity_poly.pdbx_strand_id
1 'polypeptide(L)'
;MNQLVLKKKNELMKKKKGFTLVELIIVIAVIAVLAAVAIPKFGKVKEDANLRADQANAKIIATAVSSAVADGKTFSNKTLATTDMDIVKGYIDGNKVPSSKTDKAEFIVTYDSTEGVKITLGGTTKTPVYPAEN
;
A
#
# COMPACT_ATOMS: atom_id res chain seq x y z
N MET A 1 -10.88 12.69 -72.45
CA MET A 1 -11.12 13.17 -71.07
C MET A 1 -10.93 12.10 -69.97
N ASN A 2 -10.54 10.85 -70.26
CA ASN A 2 -10.52 9.78 -69.23
C ASN A 2 -9.15 9.38 -68.66
N GLN A 3 -8.04 10.01 -69.05
CA GLN A 3 -6.72 9.65 -68.52
C GLN A 3 -6.41 10.24 -67.13
N LEU A 4 -7.13 11.30 -66.72
CA LEU A 4 -6.92 11.96 -65.42
C LEU A 4 -7.56 11.20 -64.24
N VAL A 5 -8.65 10.47 -64.49
CA VAL A 5 -9.38 9.72 -63.45
C VAL A 5 -8.63 8.46 -63.02
N LEU A 6 -7.92 7.81 -63.96
CA LEU A 6 -7.14 6.61 -63.70
C LEU A 6 -5.87 6.88 -62.86
N LYS A 7 -5.21 8.03 -63.06
CA LYS A 7 -4.00 8.39 -62.30
C LYS A 7 -4.31 8.70 -60.82
N LYS A 8 -5.50 9.23 -60.50
CA LYS A 8 -5.92 9.59 -59.14
C LYS A 8 -6.35 8.39 -58.28
N LYS A 9 -6.81 7.29 -58.90
CA LYS A 9 -7.16 6.04 -58.19
C LYS A 9 -5.93 5.30 -57.63
N ASN A 10 -4.79 5.34 -58.33
CA ASN A 10 -3.55 4.72 -57.85
C ASN A 10 -2.88 5.50 -56.71
N GLU A 11 -3.08 6.82 -56.61
CA GLU A 11 -2.56 7.60 -55.48
C GLU A 11 -3.36 7.42 -54.18
N LEU A 12 -4.63 6.99 -54.26
CA LEU A 12 -5.47 6.71 -53.09
C LEU A 12 -5.15 5.34 -52.45
N MET A 13 -4.48 4.45 -53.17
CA MET A 13 -3.90 3.20 -52.66
C MET A 13 -2.49 3.45 -52.11
N LYS A 14 -2.28 4.53 -51.33
CA LYS A 14 -1.06 4.69 -50.53
C LYS A 14 -0.90 3.42 -49.68
N LYS A 15 0.14 2.63 -49.98
CA LYS A 15 0.51 1.43 -49.23
C LYS A 15 0.51 1.77 -47.75
N LYS A 16 -0.51 1.32 -47.01
CA LYS A 16 -0.49 1.39 -45.55
C LYS A 16 0.70 0.54 -45.13
N LYS A 17 1.76 1.17 -44.64
CA LYS A 17 2.89 0.47 -44.03
C LYS A 17 2.34 -0.21 -42.79
N GLY A 18 2.09 -1.52 -42.88
CA GLY A 18 1.72 -2.34 -41.73
C GLY A 18 2.95 -2.53 -40.84
N PHE A 19 2.70 -2.76 -39.55
CA PHE A 19 3.72 -3.14 -38.58
C PHE A 19 4.28 -4.52 -38.97
N THR A 20 5.60 -4.67 -38.98
CA THR A 20 6.23 -5.96 -39.26
C THR A 20 6.18 -6.85 -38.01
N LEU A 21 6.08 -8.17 -38.19
CA LEU A 21 6.15 -9.12 -37.07
C LEU A 21 7.49 -9.01 -36.32
N VAL A 22 8.57 -8.69 -37.03
CA VAL A 22 9.91 -8.53 -36.45
C VAL A 22 9.95 -7.34 -35.49
N GLU A 23 9.34 -6.22 -35.86
CA GLU A 23 9.23 -5.04 -34.97
C GLU A 23 8.49 -5.40 -33.68
N LEU A 24 7.45 -6.24 -33.75
CA LEU A 24 6.70 -6.67 -32.56
C LEU A 24 7.53 -7.61 -31.68
N ILE A 25 8.26 -8.55 -32.28
CA ILE A 25 9.07 -9.52 -31.56
C ILE A 25 10.20 -8.83 -30.78
N ILE A 26 10.86 -7.84 -31.37
CA ILE A 26 11.93 -7.10 -30.69
C ILE A 26 11.36 -6.31 -29.49
N VAL A 27 10.19 -5.71 -29.64
CA VAL A 27 9.54 -4.95 -28.56
C VAL A 27 9.22 -5.85 -27.36
N ILE A 28 8.59 -7.00 -27.59
CA ILE A 28 8.28 -7.92 -26.48
C ILE A 28 9.55 -8.50 -25.84
N ALA A 29 10.63 -8.71 -26.62
CA ALA A 29 11.91 -9.16 -26.10
C ALA A 29 12.54 -8.14 -25.15
N VAL A 30 12.51 -6.85 -25.51
CA VAL A 30 13.00 -5.77 -24.63
C VAL A 30 12.14 -5.65 -23.37
N ILE A 31 10.80 -5.71 -23.50
CA ILE A 31 9.88 -5.68 -22.35
C ILE A 31 10.14 -6.87 -21.41
N ALA A 32 10.40 -8.07 -21.94
CA ALA A 32 10.67 -9.25 -21.14
C ALA A 32 11.94 -9.09 -20.27
N VAL A 33 13.01 -8.53 -20.82
CA VAL A 33 14.25 -8.26 -20.07
C VAL A 33 14.02 -7.23 -18.96
N LEU A 34 13.31 -6.14 -19.27
CA LEU A 34 12.99 -5.12 -18.27
C LEU A 34 12.08 -5.66 -17.16
N ALA A 35 11.05 -6.44 -17.51
CA ALA A 35 10.13 -7.06 -16.57
C ALA A 35 10.83 -8.06 -15.64
N ALA A 36 11.76 -8.86 -16.17
CA ALA A 36 12.53 -9.84 -15.38
C ALA A 36 13.30 -9.19 -14.22
N VAL A 37 13.83 -7.98 -14.40
CA VAL A 37 14.55 -7.24 -13.35
C VAL A 37 13.59 -6.43 -12.46
N ALA A 38 12.51 -5.88 -13.03
CA ALA A 38 11.59 -5.00 -12.32
C ALA A 38 10.65 -5.75 -11.35
N ILE A 39 10.08 -6.88 -11.77
CA ILE A 39 9.11 -7.67 -10.98
C ILE A 39 9.64 -8.05 -9.59
N PRO A 40 10.84 -8.65 -9.43
CA PRO A 40 11.33 -9.05 -8.11
C PRO A 40 11.60 -7.86 -7.19
N LYS A 41 12.02 -6.71 -7.75
CA LYS A 41 12.27 -5.49 -6.97
C LYS A 41 10.97 -4.84 -6.47
N PHE A 42 9.93 -4.85 -7.28
CA PHE A 42 8.65 -4.23 -6.95
C PHE A 42 7.96 -4.89 -5.75
N GLY A 43 8.09 -6.21 -5.60
CA GLY A 43 7.55 -6.94 -4.44
C GLY A 43 8.10 -6.44 -3.11
N LYS A 44 9.43 -6.36 -2.99
CA LYS A 44 10.11 -5.89 -1.76
C LYS A 44 9.81 -4.43 -1.45
N VAL A 45 9.83 -3.55 -2.46
CA VAL A 45 9.51 -2.13 -2.27
C VAL A 45 8.08 -1.95 -1.75
N LYS A 46 7.14 -2.75 -2.25
CA LYS A 46 5.74 -2.73 -1.79
C LYS A 46 5.62 -3.21 -0.34
N GLU A 47 6.32 -4.28 0.02
CA GLU A 47 6.35 -4.80 1.38
C GLU A 47 6.94 -3.77 2.36
N ASP A 48 8.09 -3.19 2.03
CA ASP A 48 8.72 -2.13 2.83
C ASP A 48 7.82 -0.89 2.97
N ALA A 49 7.12 -0.51 1.89
CA ALA A 49 6.17 0.60 1.92
C ALA A 49 4.98 0.31 2.85
N ASN A 50 4.47 -0.92 2.82
CA ASN A 50 3.40 -1.37 3.72
C ASN A 50 3.86 -1.37 5.18
N LEU A 51 5.06 -1.87 5.47
CA LEU A 51 5.63 -1.86 6.83
C LEU A 51 5.82 -0.44 7.36
N ARG A 52 6.37 0.47 6.55
CA ARG A 52 6.51 1.89 6.93
C ARG A 52 5.16 2.57 7.15
N ALA A 53 4.16 2.27 6.32
CA ALA A 53 2.80 2.77 6.51
C ALA A 53 2.21 2.25 7.83
N ASP A 54 2.44 0.98 8.17
CA ASP A 54 1.98 0.39 9.42
C ASP A 54 2.64 1.01 10.64
N GLN A 55 3.95 1.31 10.59
CA GLN A 55 4.66 2.06 11.63
C GLN A 55 4.10 3.47 11.83
N ALA A 56 3.80 4.17 10.74
CA ALA A 56 3.19 5.50 10.81
C ALA A 56 1.77 5.44 11.42
N ASN A 57 0.96 4.47 11.00
CA ASN A 57 -0.38 4.23 11.54
C ASN A 57 -0.34 3.87 13.02
N ALA A 58 0.58 3.00 13.43
CA ALA A 58 0.78 2.64 14.82
C ALA A 58 1.17 3.88 15.66
N LYS A 59 2.04 4.76 15.17
CA LYS A 59 2.40 6.00 15.87
C LYS A 59 1.18 6.91 16.09
N ILE A 60 0.29 7.02 15.11
CA ILE A 60 -0.97 7.78 15.24
C ILE A 60 -1.81 7.19 16.39
N ILE A 61 -1.99 5.87 16.39
CA ILE A 61 -2.74 5.16 17.44
C ILE A 61 -2.07 5.34 18.81
N ALA A 62 -0.74 5.24 18.91
CA ALA A 62 -0.02 5.41 20.16
C ALA A 62 -0.19 6.83 20.73
N THR A 63 -0.19 7.83 19.86
CA THR A 63 -0.44 9.23 20.23
C THR A 63 -1.87 9.42 20.73
N ALA A 64 -2.85 8.80 20.06
CA ALA A 64 -4.25 8.82 20.47
C ALA A 64 -4.46 8.16 21.84
N VAL A 65 -3.84 7.00 22.08
CA VAL A 65 -3.88 6.31 23.39
C VAL A 65 -3.22 7.18 24.45
N SER A 66 -2.05 7.76 24.17
CA SER A 66 -1.35 8.64 25.13
C SER A 66 -2.17 9.88 25.49
N SER A 67 -2.88 10.45 24.51
CA SER A 67 -3.80 11.58 24.73
C SER A 67 -5.00 11.18 25.59
N ALA A 68 -5.58 10.01 25.30
CA ALA A 68 -6.69 9.47 26.09
C ALA A 68 -6.29 9.19 27.55
N VAL A 69 -5.09 8.65 27.78
CA VAL A 69 -4.54 8.46 29.14
C VAL A 69 -4.34 9.79 29.83
N ALA A 70 -3.82 10.81 29.13
CA ALA A 70 -3.65 12.15 29.69
C ALA A 70 -4.99 12.77 30.12
N ASP A 71 -6.07 12.47 29.40
CA ASP A 71 -7.44 12.87 29.74
C ASP A 71 -8.09 11.96 30.81
N GLY A 72 -7.33 11.05 31.41
CA GLY A 72 -7.77 10.19 32.50
C GLY A 72 -8.57 8.95 32.06
N LYS A 73 -8.55 8.59 30.77
CA LYS A 73 -9.15 7.33 30.30
C LYS A 73 -8.26 6.14 30.68
N THR A 74 -8.88 5.11 31.25
CA THR A 74 -8.21 3.87 31.63
C THR A 74 -8.43 2.80 30.56
N PHE A 75 -7.36 2.08 30.24
CA PHE A 75 -7.40 0.94 29.32
C PHE A 75 -7.19 -0.36 30.10
N SER A 76 -7.93 -1.43 29.79
CA SER A 76 -7.68 -2.73 30.40
C SER A 76 -6.38 -3.32 29.84
N ASN A 77 -5.42 -3.67 30.71
CA ASN A 77 -4.02 -4.01 30.38
C ASN A 77 -3.81 -5.34 29.59
N LYS A 78 -4.66 -5.68 28.61
CA LYS A 78 -4.41 -6.87 27.80
C LYS A 78 -5.25 -6.85 26.53
N THR A 79 -4.68 -6.32 25.43
CA THR A 79 -5.35 -6.19 24.13
C THR A 79 -6.60 -5.33 24.24
N LEU A 80 -6.57 -4.09 23.73
CA LEU A 80 -7.76 -3.25 23.70
C LEU A 80 -8.91 -4.02 23.05
N ALA A 81 -9.89 -4.41 23.87
CA ALA A 81 -11.12 -5.00 23.40
C ALA A 81 -11.86 -3.98 22.53
N THR A 82 -12.84 -4.42 21.74
CA THR A 82 -13.64 -3.57 20.85
C THR A 82 -14.16 -2.30 21.54
N THR A 83 -14.52 -2.38 22.83
CA THR A 83 -14.96 -1.26 23.67
C THR A 83 -13.86 -0.23 23.96
N ASP A 84 -12.63 -0.66 24.22
CA ASP A 84 -11.50 0.24 24.48
C ASP A 84 -11.01 0.90 23.19
N MET A 85 -11.23 0.25 22.05
CA MET A 85 -10.95 0.82 20.73
C MET A 85 -11.88 2.00 20.40
N ASP A 86 -13.10 2.04 20.95
CA ASP A 86 -14.00 3.19 20.78
C ASP A 86 -13.49 4.43 21.51
N ILE A 87 -12.81 4.26 22.65
CA ILE A 87 -12.12 5.36 23.33
C ILE A 87 -11.05 5.91 22.40
N VAL A 88 -10.19 5.05 21.85
CA VAL A 88 -9.10 5.45 20.94
C VAL A 88 -9.61 6.17 19.69
N LYS A 89 -10.73 5.71 19.11
CA LYS A 89 -11.36 6.36 17.95
C LYS A 89 -11.68 7.83 18.22
N GLY A 90 -12.13 8.19 19.42
CA GLY A 90 -12.45 9.58 19.77
C GLY A 90 -11.25 10.53 19.74
N TYR A 91 -10.02 10.01 19.74
CA TYR A 91 -8.77 10.78 19.68
C TYR A 91 -8.07 10.67 18.32
N ILE A 92 -8.71 10.03 17.33
CA ILE A 92 -8.19 9.92 15.96
C ILE A 92 -9.10 10.72 15.03
N ASP A 93 -8.49 11.51 14.15
CA ASP A 93 -9.23 12.28 13.15
C ASP A 93 -10.11 11.36 12.28
N GLY A 94 -11.39 11.71 12.14
CA GLY A 94 -12.40 10.92 11.45
C GLY A 94 -12.90 9.67 12.20
N ASN A 95 -12.61 9.52 13.49
CA ASN A 95 -13.09 8.41 14.35
C ASN A 95 -12.81 7.01 13.80
N LYS A 96 -11.75 6.86 12.99
CA LYS A 96 -11.44 5.61 12.30
C LYS A 96 -10.01 5.18 12.62
N VAL A 97 -9.88 4.05 13.30
CA VAL A 97 -8.58 3.42 13.51
C VAL A 97 -8.04 2.94 12.16
N PRO A 98 -6.81 3.33 11.77
CA PRO A 98 -6.20 2.85 10.54
C PRO A 98 -6.00 1.33 10.61
N SER A 99 -6.14 0.63 9.49
CA SER A 99 -5.90 -0.81 9.37
C SER A 99 -4.48 -1.09 8.89
N SER A 100 -3.93 -2.26 9.21
CA SER A 100 -2.64 -2.68 8.64
C SER A 100 -2.70 -2.78 7.12
N LYS A 101 -1.63 -2.38 6.44
CA LYS A 101 -1.39 -2.54 5.00
C LYS A 101 -0.64 -3.82 4.68
N THR A 102 0.11 -4.36 5.66
CA THR A 102 0.86 -5.62 5.53
C THR A 102 -0.09 -6.83 5.55
N ASP A 103 -0.91 -6.95 6.60
CA ASP A 103 -1.77 -8.13 6.82
C ASP A 103 -3.26 -7.86 6.62
N LYS A 104 -3.64 -6.59 6.35
CA LYS A 104 -5.06 -6.13 6.39
C LYS A 104 -5.77 -6.46 7.72
N ALA A 105 -5.00 -6.84 8.74
CA ALA A 105 -5.47 -7.11 10.08
C ALA A 105 -5.63 -5.81 10.87
N GLU A 106 -6.38 -5.90 11.96
CA GLU A 106 -6.51 -4.83 12.93
C GLU A 106 -5.21 -4.71 13.75
N PHE A 107 -4.90 -3.50 14.20
CA PHE A 107 -3.81 -3.29 15.15
C PHE A 107 -4.26 -3.72 16.54
N ILE A 108 -3.46 -4.54 17.19
CA ILE A 108 -3.64 -4.90 18.59
C ILE A 108 -2.85 -3.90 19.43
N VAL A 109 -3.58 -3.08 20.17
CA VAL A 109 -3.03 -2.09 21.08
C VAL A 109 -2.99 -2.70 22.49
N THR A 110 -1.86 -2.58 23.16
CA THR A 110 -1.67 -2.95 24.56
C THR A 110 -1.10 -1.74 25.28
N TYR A 111 -1.70 -1.38 26.41
CA TYR A 111 -1.24 -0.28 27.24
C TYR A 111 -0.91 -0.81 28.64
N ASP A 112 0.35 -0.63 29.04
CA ASP A 112 0.80 -0.88 30.41
C ASP A 112 1.26 0.44 31.03
N SER A 113 0.86 0.71 32.28
CA SER A 113 1.24 1.93 33.00
C SER A 113 2.75 2.08 33.24
N THR A 114 3.50 0.97 33.16
CA THR A 114 4.94 0.89 33.40
C THR A 114 5.71 0.84 32.08
N GLU A 115 5.21 0.09 31.09
CA GLU A 115 5.90 -0.15 29.82
C GLU A 115 5.41 0.72 28.65
N GLY A 116 4.36 1.52 28.86
CA GLY A 116 3.78 2.42 27.87
C GLY A 116 2.89 1.72 26.84
N VAL A 117 2.71 2.37 25.68
CA VAL A 117 1.86 1.86 24.59
C VAL A 117 2.67 0.94 23.68
N LYS A 118 2.20 -0.30 23.50
CA LYS A 118 2.72 -1.28 22.54
C LYS A 118 1.66 -1.58 21.49
N ILE A 119 2.05 -1.61 20.22
CA ILE A 119 1.14 -1.91 19.12
C ILE A 119 1.73 -3.02 18.27
N THR A 120 0.94 -4.08 18.08
CA THR A 120 1.30 -5.29 17.33
C THR A 120 0.32 -5.50 16.18
N LEU A 121 0.76 -6.18 15.11
CA LEU A 121 -0.13 -6.59 14.02
C LEU A 121 -0.98 -7.79 14.45
N GLY A 122 -2.28 -7.77 14.16
CA GLY A 122 -3.21 -8.86 14.48
C GLY A 122 -3.09 -10.13 13.61
N GLY A 123 -1.96 -10.33 12.91
CA GLY A 123 -1.70 -11.50 12.05
C GLY A 123 -1.03 -12.68 12.76
N THR A 124 -0.54 -13.65 11.98
CA THR A 124 0.13 -14.88 12.49
C THR A 124 1.48 -14.57 13.15
N THR A 125 2.10 -13.43 12.82
CA THR A 125 3.35 -12.98 13.42
C THR A 125 3.07 -11.70 14.20
N LYS A 126 3.05 -11.79 15.54
CA LYS A 126 2.94 -10.63 16.43
C LYS A 126 4.27 -9.89 16.47
N THR A 127 4.64 -9.23 15.38
CA THR A 127 5.77 -8.30 15.40
C THR A 127 5.34 -6.97 16.02
N PRO A 128 6.11 -6.40 16.96
CA PRO A 128 5.86 -5.06 17.44
C PRO A 128 6.11 -4.07 16.30
N VAL A 129 5.09 -3.27 16.00
CA VAL A 129 5.18 -2.17 15.03
C VAL A 129 5.45 -0.85 15.75
N TYR A 130 5.10 -0.79 17.03
CA TYR A 130 5.41 0.31 17.91
C TYR A 130 5.65 -0.15 19.37
N PRO A 131 6.66 0.39 20.07
CA PRO A 131 7.73 1.24 19.52
C PRO A 131 8.58 0.46 18.51
N ALA A 132 9.12 1.15 17.50
CA ALA A 132 9.98 0.49 16.50
C ALA A 132 11.24 -0.05 17.21
N GLU A 133 11.52 -1.34 17.06
CA GLU A 133 12.81 -1.90 17.48
C GLU A 133 13.90 -1.31 16.57
N ASN A 134 14.96 -0.74 17.17
CA ASN A 134 16.12 -0.19 16.45
C ASN A 134 16.93 -1.29 15.77
#